data_AF-C9PS17-F1
#
_entry.id   AF-C9PS17-F1
#
_cell.length_a   1.000
_cell.length_b   1.000
_cell.length_c   1.000
_cell.angle_alpha   90.00
_cell.angle_beta   90.00
_cell.angle_gamma   90.00
#
_symmetry.space_group_name_H-M   'P 1'
#
loop_
_entity.id
_entity.type
_entity.pdbx_description
1 polymer ?
#
loop_
_entity_poly.entity_id
_entity_poly.type
_entity_poly.pdbx_seq_one_letter_code
_entity_poly.pdbx_strand_id
1 'polypeptide(L)' 'MKQICLLLLLSTLTFSSYAKRVSCKSFATQEQAQRYMERHNAPQLDGDGDGEACECLPGGSKYGSTSCRR' A
#
# COMPACT_ATOMS: atom_id res chain seq x y z
N MET A 1 -6.92 -6.00 -51.14
CA MET A 1 -7.42 -6.55 -49.86
C MET A 1 -6.31 -7.28 -49.08
N LYS A 2 -5.19 -6.62 -48.78
CA LYS A 2 -4.07 -7.25 -48.03
C LYS A 2 -3.42 -6.36 -46.98
N GLN A 3 -3.79 -5.07 -46.92
CA GLN A 3 -3.21 -4.12 -45.97
C GLN A 3 -4.21 -3.54 -44.97
N ILE A 4 -5.51 -3.82 -45.12
CA ILE A 4 -6.54 -3.32 -44.20
C ILE A 4 -6.58 -4.13 -42.89
N CYS A 5 -6.01 -5.35 -42.87
CA CYS A 5 -5.97 -6.18 -41.65
C CYS A 5 -4.87 -5.79 -40.65
N LEU A 6 -3.95 -4.87 -40.99
CA LEU A 6 -2.79 -4.58 -40.13
C LEU A 6 -3.02 -3.45 -39.11
N LEU A 7 -4.20 -2.81 -39.11
CA LEU A 7 -4.47 -1.62 -38.28
C LEU A 7 -5.45 -1.86 -37.11
N LEU A 8 -5.95 -3.08 -36.91
CA LEU A 8 -6.94 -3.38 -35.85
C LEU A 8 -6.38 -4.13 -34.63
N LEU A 9 -5.09 -4.49 -34.61
CA LEU A 9 -4.50 -5.33 -33.56
C LEU A 9 -3.74 -4.57 -32.47
N LEU A 10 -3.74 -3.23 -32.49
CA LEU A 10 -2.91 -2.39 -31.61
C LEU A 10 -3.69 -1.57 -30.56
N SER A 11 -4.93 -1.94 -30.20
CA SER A 11 -5.78 -1.10 -29.35
C SER A 11 -6.14 -1.64 -27.96
N THR A 12 -5.64 -2.79 -27.49
CA THR A 12 -6.19 -3.41 -26.25
C THR A 12 -5.20 -3.75 -25.13
N LEU A 13 -4.01 -3.16 -25.07
CA LEU A 13 -3.07 -3.41 -23.96
C LEU A 13 -2.87 -2.19 -23.06
N THR A 14 -3.96 -1.64 -22.52
CA THR A 14 -3.91 -0.74 -21.35
C THR A 14 -4.54 -1.43 -20.14
N PHE A 15 -3.98 -2.59 -19.76
CA PHE A 15 -4.27 -3.17 -18.45
C PHE A 15 -3.63 -2.26 -17.39
N SER A 16 -4.43 -1.33 -16.89
CA SER A 16 -4.03 -0.48 -15.77
C SER A 16 -3.99 -1.34 -14.51
N SER A 17 -2.80 -1.82 -14.16
CA SER A 17 -2.53 -2.52 -12.90
C SER A 17 -2.73 -1.56 -11.73
N TYR A 18 -3.97 -1.40 -11.27
CA TYR A 18 -4.25 -0.68 -10.02
C TYR A 18 -3.75 -1.52 -8.84
N ALA A 19 -2.45 -1.42 -8.54
CA ALA A 19 -1.93 -1.91 -7.28
C ALA A 19 -2.64 -1.14 -6.16
N LYS A 20 -3.49 -1.84 -5.41
CA LYS A 20 -4.17 -1.25 -4.25
C LYS A 20 -3.10 -0.77 -3.27
N ARG A 21 -3.04 0.55 -3.04
CA ARG A 21 -2.10 1.14 -2.09
C ARG A 21 -2.43 0.65 -0.68
N VAL A 22 -1.49 -0.09 -0.08
CA VAL A 22 -1.59 -0.53 1.31
C VAL A 22 -1.30 0.67 2.23
N SER A 23 -2.12 0.82 3.25
CA SER A 23 -2.03 1.87 4.27
C SER A 23 -2.35 1.28 5.65
N CYS A 24 -2.12 2.02 6.73
CA CYS A 24 -2.42 1.56 8.10
C CYS A 24 -3.87 1.10 8.30
N LYS A 25 -4.82 1.66 7.56
CA LYS A 25 -6.25 1.22 7.57
C LYS A 25 -6.47 -0.19 7.02
N SER A 26 -5.43 -0.82 6.45
CA SER A 26 -5.49 -2.17 5.89
C SER A 26 -5.24 -3.25 6.96
N PHE A 27 -4.87 -2.85 8.18
CA PHE A 27 -4.46 -3.75 9.25
C PHE A 27 -5.29 -3.50 10.50
N ALA A 28 -5.51 -4.57 11.28
CA ALA A 28 -6.22 -4.47 12.55
C ALA A 28 -5.29 -4.11 13.71
N THR A 29 -4.01 -4.49 13.63
CA THR A 29 -3.01 -4.28 14.68
C THR A 29 -1.70 -3.76 14.12
N GLN A 30 -0.92 -3.12 14.98
CA GLN A 30 0.43 -2.65 14.66
C GLN A 30 1.32 -3.81 14.19
N GLU A 31 1.27 -4.95 14.90
CA GLU A 31 2.08 -6.13 14.58
C GLU A 31 1.84 -6.68 13.16
N GLN A 32 0.58 -6.65 12.69
CA GLN A 32 0.26 -7.05 11.31
C GLN A 32 0.86 -6.09 10.29
N ALA A 33 0.80 -4.79 10.56
CA ALA A 33 1.41 -3.77 9.71
C ALA A 33 2.94 -3.89 9.70
N GLN A 34 3.56 -4.14 10.85
CA GLN A 34 5.00 -4.33 10.99
C GLN A 34 5.51 -5.51 10.15
N ARG A 35 4.88 -6.68 10.28
CA ARG A 35 5.24 -7.87 9.49
C ARG A 35 5.09 -7.62 7.99
N TYR A 36 4.10 -6.84 7.58
CA TYR A 36 3.94 -6.44 6.18
C TYR A 36 5.07 -5.50 5.74
N MET A 37 5.39 -4.49 6.55
CA MET A 37 6.48 -3.55 6.27
C MET A 37 7.81 -4.26 6.08
N GLU A 38 8.17 -5.14 7.00
CA GLU A 38 9.43 -5.92 6.96
C GLU A 38 9.49 -6.83 5.73
N ARG A 39 8.37 -7.49 5.40
CA ARG A 39 8.31 -8.42 4.27
C ARG A 39 8.36 -7.72 2.92
N HIS A 40 7.70 -6.57 2.81
CA HIS A 40 7.48 -5.89 1.52
C HIS A 40 8.30 -4.62 1.35
N ASN A 41 9.16 -4.28 2.31
CA ASN A 41 9.88 -3.02 2.38
C ASN A 41 8.94 -1.84 2.12
N ALA A 42 7.92 -1.69 2.97
CA ALA A 42 6.82 -0.75 2.81
C ALA A 42 6.97 0.47 3.75
N PRO A 43 7.97 1.36 3.54
CA PRO A 43 8.25 2.47 4.44
C PRO A 43 7.08 3.45 4.55
N GLN A 44 6.14 3.45 3.60
CA GLN A 44 4.93 4.27 3.70
C GLN A 44 4.00 3.90 4.87
N LEU A 45 4.25 2.77 5.55
CA LEU A 45 3.52 2.40 6.77
C LEU A 45 4.14 2.99 8.03
N ASP A 46 5.38 3.45 7.97
CA ASP A 46 6.12 4.12 9.04
C ASP A 46 6.26 5.61 8.67
N GLY A 47 5.34 6.43 9.19
CA GLY A 47 5.15 7.80 8.73
C GLY A 47 6.24 8.76 9.22
N ASP A 48 6.82 8.51 10.39
CA ASP A 48 7.87 9.29 11.01
C ASP A 48 9.26 8.66 10.90
N GLY A 49 9.35 7.41 10.42
CA GLY A 49 10.60 6.77 10.03
C GLY A 49 11.40 6.26 11.23
N ASP A 50 10.73 5.93 12.33
CA ASP A 50 11.39 5.46 13.56
C ASP A 50 11.57 3.93 13.60
N GLY A 51 11.07 3.23 12.57
CA GLY A 51 11.11 1.79 12.42
C GLY A 51 9.84 1.07 12.87
N GLU A 52 8.85 1.79 13.39
CA GLU A 52 7.57 1.23 13.85
C GLU A 52 6.43 1.53 12.86
N ALA A 53 5.99 0.52 12.12
CA ALA A 53 4.87 0.68 11.21
C ALA A 53 3.58 0.95 11.97
N CYS A 54 2.83 1.99 11.58
CA CYS A 54 1.47 2.23 12.01
C CYS A 54 1.28 2.21 13.55
N GLU A 55 2.18 2.85 14.29
CA GLU A 55 2.22 3.03 15.75
C GLU A 55 0.88 3.41 16.43
N CYS A 56 -0.07 3.98 15.68
CA CYS A 56 -1.40 4.35 16.14
C CYS A 56 -2.41 3.18 16.15
N LEU A 57 -2.07 2.02 15.61
CA LEU A 57 -2.90 0.82 15.66
C LEU A 57 -2.78 0.12 17.02
N PRO A 58 -3.77 -0.70 17.42
CA PRO A 58 -3.68 -1.51 18.62
C PRO A 58 -2.36 -2.28 18.70
N GLY A 59 -1.67 -2.16 19.83
CA GLY A 59 -0.36 -2.77 20.10
C GLY A 59 0.84 -1.88 19.79
N GLY A 60 0.65 -0.74 19.12
CA GLY A 60 1.73 0.20 18.84
C GLY A 60 2.07 1.15 19.99
N SER A 61 3.27 1.71 19.95
CA SER A 61 3.83 2.57 21.00
C SER A 61 3.02 3.85 21.22
N LYS A 62 2.39 4.38 20.18
CA LYS A 62 1.55 5.58 20.24
C LYS A 62 0.05 5.29 20.29
N TYR A 63 -0.36 4.02 20.46
CA TYR A 63 -1.78 3.66 20.54
C TYR A 63 -2.52 4.44 21.64
N GLY A 64 -3.60 5.13 21.27
CA GLY A 64 -4.40 5.95 22.19
C GLY A 64 -3.82 7.34 22.54
N SER A 65 -2.63 7.68 22.03
CA SER A 65 -2.04 9.02 22.19
C SER A 65 -2.92 10.11 21.55
N THR A 66 -2.71 11.36 21.95
CA THR A 66 -3.37 12.52 21.30
C THR A 66 -2.87 12.73 19.87
N SER A 67 -1.62 12.39 19.56
CA SER A 67 -1.06 12.44 18.21
C SER A 67 -1.79 11.53 17.22
N CYS A 68 -2.28 10.38 17.69
CA CYS A 68 -3.02 9.40 16.88
C CYS A 68 -4.52 9.70 16.71
N ARG A 69 -5.03 10.77 17.32
CA ARG A 69 -6.45 11.18 17.26
C ARG A 69 -6.76 12.26 16.23
N ARG A 70 -5.80 12.59 15.36
CA ARG A 70 -5.94 13.62 14.32
C ARG A 70 -6.57 13.09 13.04
#